data_AF-A0A8T0VH99-F1
#
_entry.id   AF-A0A8T0VH99-F1
#
_cell.length_a   1.000
_cell.length_b   1.000
_cell.length_c   1.000
_cell.angle_alpha   90.00
_cell.angle_beta   90.00
_cell.angle_gamma   90.00
#
_symmetry.space_group_name_H-M   'P 1'
#
loop_
_entity.id
_entity.type
_entity.pdbx_description
1 polymer ?
#
loop_
_entity_poly.entity_id
_entity_poly.type
_entity_poly.pdbx_seq_one_letter_code
_entity_poly.pdbx_strand_id
1 'polypeptide(L)'
;MDIDDEATVRRSSIAPCVTCGLCGGILRDATTVSECLHSFCRKCIYEKLEDEDNKHCPTCSADLACDPKLREFENERAQMAAACERTRILEERLQREFEISQSTARILERIDAYIGRGQALEAENARLREALENERADKAAAFQRTRVLEGRLQTESERIQIESEIGQKVEAALSKLLQDYQDLVLQISVSSKELAMLRNSFDMLEKENTVYKKSRKKFMAY
;
A
#
# COMPACT_ATOMS: atom_id res chain seq x y z
N MET A 1 45.87 -19.62 91.88
CA MET A 1 45.05 -20.77 92.31
C MET A 1 44.98 -21.69 91.12
N ASP A 2 45.94 -22.60 91.06
CA ASP A 2 45.99 -23.68 90.10
C ASP A 2 44.84 -24.65 90.38
N ILE A 3 44.05 -24.95 89.35
CA ILE A 3 43.21 -26.16 89.28
C ILE A 3 43.32 -26.67 87.85
N ASP A 4 44.51 -27.14 87.46
CA ASP A 4 44.60 -28.18 86.44
C ASP A 4 44.40 -29.51 87.16
N ASP A 5 43.14 -29.80 87.48
CA ASP A 5 42.70 -31.11 87.95
C ASP A 5 42.73 -32.08 86.76
N GLU A 6 43.90 -32.63 86.44
CA GLU A 6 44.01 -33.72 85.48
C GLU A 6 43.41 -35.01 86.07
N ALA A 7 42.12 -35.20 85.84
CA ALA A 7 41.39 -36.39 86.27
C ALA A 7 41.59 -37.54 85.27
N THR A 8 42.37 -38.57 85.64
CA THR A 8 42.45 -39.81 84.85
C THR A 8 41.21 -40.67 85.11
N VAL A 9 40.26 -40.67 84.17
CA VAL A 9 39.01 -41.44 84.27
C VAL A 9 39.08 -42.67 83.37
N ARG A 10 38.53 -43.79 83.84
CA ARG A 10 38.43 -45.02 83.05
C ARG A 10 37.53 -44.77 81.83
N ARG A 11 37.97 -45.18 80.64
CA ARG A 11 37.15 -45.07 79.40
C ARG A 11 35.77 -45.70 79.56
N SER A 12 35.67 -46.82 80.28
CA SER A 12 34.40 -47.49 80.59
C SER A 12 33.40 -46.60 81.34
N SER A 13 33.90 -45.64 82.12
CA SER A 13 33.08 -44.71 82.89
C SER A 13 32.61 -43.50 82.09
N ILE A 14 33.31 -43.14 80.99
CA ILE A 14 32.95 -42.02 80.10
C ILE A 14 32.17 -42.48 78.87
N ALA A 15 32.40 -43.73 78.43
CA ALA A 15 31.79 -44.27 77.21
C ALA A 15 30.26 -44.00 77.11
N PRO A 16 29.44 -44.24 78.16
CA PRO A 16 28.00 -43.97 78.09
C PRO A 16 27.63 -42.50 77.83
N CYS A 17 28.51 -41.55 78.18
CA CYS A 17 28.29 -40.12 78.02
C CYS A 17 28.72 -39.59 76.65
N VAL A 18 29.48 -40.37 75.87
CA VAL A 18 30.05 -39.93 74.58
C VAL A 18 29.62 -40.80 73.39
N THR A 19 28.86 -41.87 73.65
CA THR A 19 28.31 -42.76 72.62
C THR A 19 26.84 -42.44 72.32
N CYS A 20 26.46 -42.56 71.06
CA CYS A 20 25.09 -42.41 70.60
C CYS A 20 24.24 -43.63 70.94
N GLY A 21 23.08 -43.42 71.58
CA GLY A 21 22.13 -44.49 71.90
C GLY A 21 21.43 -45.15 70.69
N LEU A 22 21.64 -44.66 69.46
CA LEU A 22 21.04 -45.20 68.23
C LEU A 22 22.04 -45.96 67.36
N CYS A 23 23.21 -45.37 67.08
CA CYS A 23 24.22 -46.01 66.24
C CYS A 23 25.35 -46.69 67.01
N GLY A 24 25.42 -46.53 68.34
CA GLY A 24 26.47 -47.09 69.21
C GLY A 24 27.87 -46.48 69.04
N GLY A 25 28.06 -45.64 68.02
CA GLY A 25 29.31 -44.91 67.78
C GLY A 25 29.46 -43.66 68.66
N ILE A 26 30.61 -42.99 68.57
CA ILE A 26 30.83 -41.70 69.22
C ILE A 26 29.87 -40.64 68.64
N LEU A 27 29.29 -39.81 69.51
CA LEU A 27 28.37 -38.74 69.14
C LEU A 27 29.00 -37.80 68.08
N ARG A 28 28.31 -37.62 66.95
CA ARG A 28 28.63 -36.65 65.89
C ARG A 28 27.51 -35.61 65.84
N ASP A 29 27.86 -34.35 66.06
CA ASP A 29 26.91 -33.25 66.26
C ASP A 29 25.84 -33.64 67.29
N ALA A 30 26.23 -33.76 68.56
CA ALA A 30 25.35 -34.29 69.60
C ALA A 30 24.07 -33.44 69.75
N THR A 31 22.91 -34.06 69.54
CA THR A 31 21.60 -33.51 69.92
C THR A 31 21.20 -34.13 71.24
N THR A 32 21.20 -33.31 72.29
CA THR A 32 20.73 -33.68 73.63
C THR A 32 19.31 -33.19 73.82
N VAL A 33 18.41 -34.10 74.17
CA VAL A 33 17.02 -33.78 74.49
C VAL A 33 16.96 -33.03 75.82
N SER A 34 16.33 -31.85 75.86
CA SER A 34 16.28 -31.04 77.08
C SER A 34 15.50 -31.69 78.22
N GLU A 35 14.48 -32.50 77.91
CA GLU A 35 13.58 -33.10 78.91
C GLU A 35 14.15 -34.35 79.59
N CYS A 36 14.90 -35.19 78.86
CA CYS A 36 15.42 -36.46 79.38
C CYS A 36 16.94 -36.59 79.33
N LEU A 37 17.66 -35.59 78.81
CA LEU A 37 19.12 -35.51 78.70
C LEU A 37 19.79 -36.66 77.93
N HIS A 38 19.02 -37.46 77.20
CA HIS A 38 19.57 -38.44 76.27
C HIS A 38 20.19 -37.73 75.06
N SER A 39 21.39 -38.15 74.69
CA SER A 39 22.17 -37.57 73.60
C SER A 39 22.32 -38.53 72.44
N PHE A 40 22.11 -38.03 71.23
CA PHE A 40 22.19 -38.81 69.99
C PHE A 40 23.00 -38.05 68.93
N CYS A 41 23.51 -38.74 67.91
CA CYS A 41 24.04 -38.05 66.73
C CYS A 41 22.91 -37.28 66.02
N ARG A 42 23.18 -36.07 65.55
CA ARG A 42 22.20 -35.21 64.86
C ARG A 42 21.40 -35.99 63.81
N LYS A 43 22.11 -36.60 62.85
CA LYS A 43 21.50 -37.40 61.77
C LYS A 43 20.67 -38.56 62.29
N CYS A 44 21.21 -39.32 63.26
CA CYS A 44 20.56 -40.52 63.76
C CYS A 44 19.22 -40.23 64.45
N ILE A 45 19.14 -39.17 65.28
CA ILE A 45 17.86 -38.83 65.90
C ILE A 45 16.88 -38.26 64.88
N TYR A 46 17.31 -37.42 63.93
CA TYR A 46 16.41 -36.88 62.91
C TYR A 46 15.86 -37.95 61.97
N GLU A 47 16.71 -38.83 61.43
CA GLU A 47 16.27 -39.97 60.61
C GLU A 47 15.29 -40.86 61.37
N LYS A 48 15.56 -41.12 62.66
CA LYS A 48 14.68 -41.97 63.47
C LYS A 48 13.31 -41.34 63.73
N LEU A 49 13.25 -40.03 63.95
CA LEU A 49 12.00 -39.30 64.14
C LEU A 49 11.23 -39.12 62.83
N GLU A 50 11.93 -39.03 61.70
CA GLU A 50 11.34 -38.97 60.35
C GLU A 50 10.78 -40.33 59.90
N ASP A 51 11.50 -41.42 60.13
CA ASP A 51 11.10 -42.77 59.70
C ASP A 51 9.91 -43.32 60.49
N GLU A 52 9.80 -42.98 61.77
CA GLU A 52 8.75 -43.51 62.66
C GLU A 52 7.58 -42.53 62.88
N ASP A 53 7.64 -41.32 62.32
CA ASP A 53 6.68 -40.21 62.56
C ASP A 53 6.36 -40.01 64.07
N ASN A 54 7.30 -40.39 64.93
CA ASN A 54 7.09 -40.51 66.37
C ASN A 54 7.97 -39.52 67.10
N LYS A 55 7.39 -38.44 67.61
CA LYS A 55 8.12 -37.38 68.35
C LYS A 55 8.42 -37.78 69.80
N HIS A 56 8.91 -38.99 70.02
CA HIS A 56 9.27 -39.46 71.35
C HIS A 56 10.73 -39.91 71.41
N CYS A 57 11.36 -39.78 72.58
CA CYS A 57 12.73 -40.18 72.78
C CYS A 57 12.89 -41.70 72.53
N PRO A 58 13.79 -42.14 71.64
CA PRO A 58 13.97 -43.57 71.35
C PRO A 58 14.44 -44.40 72.55
N THR A 59 14.97 -43.76 73.59
CA THR A 59 15.49 -44.43 74.80
C THR A 59 14.46 -44.49 75.93
N CYS A 60 13.63 -43.46 76.11
CA CYS A 60 12.76 -43.35 77.28
C CYS A 60 11.33 -42.87 76.98
N SER A 61 10.98 -42.71 75.71
CA SER A 61 9.67 -42.29 75.22
C SER A 61 9.15 -40.94 75.76
N ALA A 62 10.06 -40.05 76.22
CA ALA A 62 9.69 -38.67 76.56
C ALA A 62 9.31 -37.87 75.31
N ASP A 63 8.35 -36.95 75.41
CA ASP A 63 7.88 -36.14 74.28
C ASP A 63 8.98 -35.18 73.80
N LEU A 64 9.31 -35.26 72.52
CA LEU A 64 10.32 -34.44 71.87
C LEU A 64 9.70 -33.27 71.10
N ALA A 65 8.38 -33.18 71.03
CA ALA A 65 7.68 -32.10 70.35
C ALA A 65 7.98 -30.72 70.96
N CYS A 66 8.47 -30.67 72.21
CA CYS A 66 8.86 -29.44 72.91
C CYS A 66 10.35 -29.12 72.88
N ASP A 67 11.19 -29.99 72.32
CA ASP A 67 12.63 -29.75 72.28
C ASP A 67 12.98 -28.58 71.32
N PRO A 68 13.63 -27.51 71.81
CA PRO A 68 13.93 -26.34 70.98
C PRO A 68 14.77 -26.66 69.74
N LYS A 69 15.73 -27.58 69.84
CA LYS A 69 16.66 -27.90 68.75
C LYS A 69 15.98 -28.72 67.64
N LEU A 70 15.03 -29.58 68.01
CA LEU A 70 14.23 -30.33 67.04
C LEU A 70 13.23 -29.40 66.32
N ARG A 71 12.59 -28.47 67.05
CA ARG A 71 11.71 -27.44 66.48
C ARG A 71 12.43 -26.51 65.49
N GLU A 72 13.64 -26.07 65.83
CA GLU A 72 14.45 -25.22 64.93
C GLU A 72 14.72 -25.91 63.59
N PHE A 73 15.10 -27.19 63.61
CA PHE A 73 15.35 -27.95 62.39
C PHE A 73 14.06 -28.22 61.57
N GLU A 74 12.95 -28.55 62.23
CA GLU A 74 11.64 -28.66 61.55
C GLU A 74 11.25 -27.35 60.88
N ASN A 75 11.50 -26.20 61.54
CA ASN A 75 11.25 -24.87 61.00
C ASN A 75 12.16 -24.55 59.81
N GLU A 76 13.46 -24.84 59.89
CA GLU A 76 14.41 -24.66 58.77
C GLU A 76 13.98 -25.50 57.55
N ARG A 77 13.56 -26.75 57.77
CA ARG A 77 13.06 -27.64 56.71
C ARG A 77 11.76 -27.11 56.10
N ALA A 78 10.81 -26.68 56.93
CA ALA A 78 9.56 -26.08 56.47
C ALA A 78 9.79 -24.78 55.68
N GLN A 79 10.73 -23.95 56.13
CA GLN A 79 11.15 -22.73 55.42
C GLN A 79 11.79 -23.06 54.08
N MET A 80 12.64 -24.10 54.01
CA MET A 80 13.26 -24.56 52.77
C MET A 80 12.21 -25.11 51.80
N ALA A 81 11.30 -25.98 52.26
CA ALA A 81 10.21 -26.49 51.42
C ALA A 81 9.33 -25.37 50.87
N ALA A 82 8.98 -24.39 51.72
CA ALA A 82 8.25 -23.21 51.30
C ALA A 82 9.06 -22.33 50.31
N ALA A 83 10.39 -22.29 50.45
CA ALA A 83 11.27 -21.59 49.50
C ALA A 83 11.30 -22.29 48.14
N CYS A 84 11.44 -23.62 48.11
CA CYS A 84 11.37 -24.40 46.87
C CYS A 84 10.03 -24.18 46.14
N GLU A 85 8.91 -24.21 46.86
CA GLU A 85 7.60 -23.98 46.26
C GLU A 85 7.45 -22.54 45.74
N ARG A 86 7.95 -21.53 46.47
CA ARG A 86 7.98 -20.15 45.97
C ARG A 86 8.79 -20.03 44.69
N THR A 87 9.97 -20.65 44.62
CA THR A 87 10.80 -20.64 43.42
C THR A 87 10.08 -21.28 42.24
N ARG A 88 9.47 -22.45 42.44
CA ARG A 88 8.68 -23.15 41.40
C ARG A 88 7.56 -22.27 40.85
N ILE A 89 6.80 -21.60 41.73
CA ILE A 89 5.73 -20.68 41.33
C ILE A 89 6.30 -19.49 40.53
N LEU A 90 7.43 -18.92 40.96
CA LEU A 90 8.07 -17.80 40.26
C LEU A 90 8.57 -18.20 38.86
N GLU A 91 9.18 -19.38 38.73
CA GLU A 91 9.63 -19.90 37.44
C GLU A 91 8.45 -20.12 36.47
N GLU A 92 7.35 -20.72 36.94
CA GLU A 92 6.15 -20.86 36.11
C GLU A 92 5.56 -19.51 35.70
N ARG A 93 5.58 -18.50 36.59
CA ARG A 93 5.11 -17.15 36.26
C ARG A 93 5.99 -16.51 35.20
N LEU A 94 7.31 -16.62 35.35
CA LEU A 94 8.27 -16.08 34.40
C LEU A 94 8.11 -16.74 33.01
N GLN A 95 7.88 -18.06 32.99
CA GLN A 95 7.62 -18.80 31.75
C GLN A 95 6.34 -18.31 31.05
N ARG A 96 5.25 -18.12 31.80
CA ARG A 96 3.99 -17.56 31.24
C ARG A 96 4.18 -16.14 30.72
N GLU A 97 4.91 -15.29 31.43
CA GLU A 97 5.22 -13.92 30.98
C GLU A 97 6.04 -13.93 29.68
N PHE A 98 7.01 -14.83 29.57
CA PHE A 98 7.80 -15.00 28.35
C PHE A 98 6.93 -15.42 27.15
N GLU A 99 6.02 -16.38 27.34
CA GLU A 99 5.09 -16.84 26.30
C GLU A 99 4.13 -15.73 25.85
N ILE A 100 3.59 -14.96 26.79
CA ILE A 100 2.74 -13.79 26.50
C ILE A 100 3.53 -12.75 25.71
N SER A 101 4.75 -12.44 26.14
CA SER A 101 5.62 -11.48 25.45
C SER A 101 5.90 -11.92 24.01
N GLN A 102 6.28 -13.19 23.81
CA GLN A 102 6.55 -13.74 22.49
C GLN A 102 5.30 -13.74 21.59
N SER A 103 4.14 -14.10 22.15
CA SER A 103 2.86 -14.05 21.43
C SER A 103 2.51 -12.61 21.02
N THR A 104 2.70 -11.66 21.94
CA THR A 104 2.43 -10.23 21.71
C THR A 104 3.32 -9.68 20.60
N ALA A 105 4.62 -9.99 20.61
CA ALA A 105 5.56 -9.61 19.56
C ALA A 105 5.10 -10.07 18.17
N ARG A 106 4.70 -11.35 18.03
CA ARG A 106 4.17 -11.90 16.76
C ARG A 106 2.91 -11.18 16.29
N ILE A 107 2.01 -10.82 17.21
CA ILE A 107 0.78 -10.10 16.87
C ILE A 107 1.12 -8.68 16.39
N LEU A 108 2.05 -7.99 17.06
CA LEU A 108 2.49 -6.65 16.68
C LEU A 108 3.16 -6.65 15.31
N GLU A 109 4.08 -7.58 15.03
CA GLU A 109 4.70 -7.71 13.70
C GLU A 109 3.66 -7.88 12.59
N ARG A 110 2.61 -8.67 12.86
CA ARG A 110 1.51 -8.86 11.91
C ARG A 110 0.70 -7.58 11.72
N ILE A 111 0.44 -6.83 12.80
CA ILE A 111 -0.23 -5.52 12.73
C ILE A 111 0.60 -4.55 11.91
N ASP A 112 1.91 -4.46 12.13
CA ASP A 112 2.81 -3.60 11.38
C ASP A 112 2.81 -3.94 9.88
N ALA A 113 2.81 -5.23 9.54
CA ALA A 113 2.67 -5.68 8.15
C ALA A 113 1.33 -5.29 7.51
N TYR A 114 0.22 -5.28 8.28
CA TYR A 114 -1.07 -4.78 7.79
C TYR A 114 -1.07 -3.26 7.62
N ILE A 115 -0.51 -2.52 8.57
CA ILE A 115 -0.37 -1.06 8.50
C ILE A 115 0.46 -0.68 7.27
N GLY A 116 1.62 -1.32 7.08
CA GLY A 116 2.47 -1.06 5.92
C GLY A 116 1.78 -1.34 4.58
N ARG A 117 0.99 -2.43 4.50
CA ARG A 117 0.15 -2.69 3.31
C ARG A 117 -0.94 -1.63 3.11
N GLY A 118 -1.57 -1.16 4.18
CA GLY A 118 -2.55 -0.07 4.14
C GLY A 118 -1.94 1.20 3.55
N GLN A 119 -0.79 1.62 4.07
CA GLN A 119 -0.06 2.80 3.59
C GLN A 119 0.36 2.67 2.12
N ALA A 120 0.82 1.50 1.69
CA ALA A 120 1.17 1.25 0.29
C ALA A 120 -0.06 1.37 -0.64
N LEU A 121 -1.20 0.81 -0.24
CA LEU A 121 -2.45 0.94 -0.99
C LEU A 121 -2.96 2.39 -1.03
N GLU A 122 -2.84 3.14 0.06
CA GLU A 122 -3.19 4.56 0.10
C GLU A 122 -2.33 5.39 -0.87
N ALA A 123 -1.02 5.16 -0.87
CA ALA A 123 -0.09 5.81 -1.80
C ALA A 123 -0.43 5.48 -3.26
N GLU A 124 -0.74 4.21 -3.56
CA GLU A 124 -1.13 3.80 -4.90
C GLU A 124 -2.48 4.42 -5.33
N ASN A 125 -3.46 4.44 -4.43
CA ASN A 125 -4.74 5.11 -4.69
C ASN A 125 -4.57 6.61 -4.95
N ALA A 126 -3.65 7.29 -4.25
CA ALA A 126 -3.35 8.69 -4.51
C ALA A 126 -2.78 8.90 -5.93
N ARG A 127 -1.80 8.08 -6.34
CA ARG A 127 -1.24 8.12 -7.70
C ARG A 127 -2.28 7.88 -8.78
N LEU A 128 -3.13 6.88 -8.59
CA LEU A 128 -4.19 6.56 -9.56
C LEU A 128 -5.22 7.69 -9.69
N ARG A 129 -5.53 8.39 -8.59
CA ARG A 129 -6.42 9.57 -8.63
C ARG A 129 -5.80 10.72 -9.42
N GLU A 130 -4.52 11.02 -9.19
CA GLU A 130 -3.80 12.04 -9.94
C GLU A 130 -3.70 11.69 -11.43
N ALA A 131 -3.35 10.45 -11.76
CA ALA A 131 -3.31 9.96 -13.14
C ALA A 131 -4.67 10.09 -13.84
N LEU A 132 -5.76 9.76 -13.14
CA LEU A 132 -7.11 9.91 -13.68
C LEU A 132 -7.49 11.37 -13.92
N GLU A 133 -7.07 12.28 -13.04
CA GLU A 133 -7.31 13.71 -13.18
C GLU A 133 -6.55 14.29 -14.38
N ASN A 134 -5.28 13.91 -14.56
CA ASN A 134 -4.47 14.29 -15.71
C ASN A 134 -5.09 13.79 -17.02
N GLU A 135 -5.49 12.52 -17.08
CA GLU A 135 -6.13 11.95 -18.28
C GLU A 135 -7.45 12.65 -18.61
N ARG A 136 -8.24 13.03 -17.59
CA ARG A 136 -9.47 13.82 -17.78
C ARG A 136 -9.16 15.21 -18.32
N ALA A 137 -8.11 15.87 -17.84
CA ALA A 137 -7.69 17.17 -18.33
C ALA A 137 -7.22 17.09 -19.80
N ASP A 138 -6.42 16.08 -20.13
CA ASP A 138 -5.94 15.84 -21.50
C ASP A 138 -7.08 15.56 -22.46
N LYS A 139 -8.04 14.72 -22.05
CA LYS A 139 -9.25 14.44 -22.83
C LYS A 139 -10.10 15.70 -23.03
N ALA A 140 -10.27 16.51 -22.00
CA ALA A 140 -10.98 17.78 -22.11
C ALA A 140 -10.28 18.74 -23.08
N ALA A 141 -8.95 18.84 -23.01
CA ALA A 141 -8.16 19.66 -23.93
C ALA A 141 -8.26 19.14 -25.37
N ALA A 142 -8.22 17.82 -25.58
CA ALA A 142 -8.41 17.20 -26.89
C ALA A 142 -9.80 17.48 -27.48
N PHE A 143 -10.84 17.42 -26.65
CA PHE A 143 -12.21 17.75 -27.05
C PHE A 143 -12.31 19.22 -27.48
N GLN A 144 -11.74 20.16 -26.71
CA GLN A 144 -11.72 21.57 -27.09
C GLN A 144 -10.96 21.81 -28.40
N ARG A 145 -9.81 21.16 -28.60
CA ARG A 145 -9.06 21.23 -29.87
C ARG A 145 -9.93 20.77 -31.04
N THR A 146 -10.64 19.65 -30.87
CA THR A 146 -11.53 19.09 -31.90
C THR A 146 -12.64 20.09 -32.26
N ARG A 147 -13.31 20.65 -31.25
CA ARG A 147 -14.37 21.65 -31.43
C ARG A 147 -13.89 22.89 -32.21
N VAL A 148 -12.67 23.36 -31.92
CA VAL A 148 -12.07 24.50 -32.65
C VAL A 148 -11.81 24.14 -34.11
N LEU A 149 -11.30 22.94 -34.38
CA LEU A 149 -11.05 22.48 -35.75
C LEU A 149 -12.35 22.30 -36.54
N GLU A 150 -13.39 21.76 -35.93
CA GLU A 150 -14.73 21.65 -36.54
C GLU A 150 -15.28 23.03 -36.92
N GLY A 151 -15.15 24.02 -36.02
CA GLY A 151 -15.55 25.40 -36.32
C GLY A 151 -14.78 25.98 -37.51
N ARG A 152 -13.46 25.77 -37.57
CA ARG A 152 -12.64 26.21 -38.72
C ARG A 152 -13.05 25.51 -40.02
N LEU A 153 -13.31 24.21 -39.96
CA LEU A 153 -13.73 23.43 -41.13
C LEU A 153 -15.08 23.91 -41.66
N GLN A 154 -16.02 24.26 -40.75
CA GLN A 154 -17.30 24.81 -41.12
C GLN A 154 -17.15 26.16 -41.85
N THR A 155 -16.35 27.07 -41.31
CA THR A 155 -16.07 28.36 -41.97
C THR A 155 -15.39 28.17 -43.33
N GLU A 156 -14.46 27.23 -43.45
CA GLU A 156 -13.79 26.93 -44.72
C GLU A 156 -14.78 26.37 -45.75
N SER A 157 -15.66 25.47 -45.32
CA SER A 157 -16.73 24.89 -46.16
C SER A 157 -17.68 25.96 -46.68
N GLU A 158 -18.11 26.89 -45.81
CA GLU A 158 -18.93 28.04 -46.20
C GLU A 158 -18.21 28.94 -47.21
N ARG A 159 -16.90 29.18 -47.03
CA ARG A 159 -16.12 29.96 -47.99
C ARG A 159 -16.06 29.29 -49.37
N ILE A 160 -15.76 27.98 -49.39
CA ILE A 160 -15.71 27.19 -50.63
C ILE A 160 -17.07 27.22 -51.33
N GLN A 161 -18.17 27.10 -50.58
CA GLN A 161 -19.52 27.17 -51.12
C GLN A 161 -19.79 28.53 -51.80
N ILE A 162 -19.43 29.63 -51.14
CA ILE A 162 -19.57 30.99 -51.71
C ILE A 162 -18.71 31.14 -52.98
N GLU A 163 -17.45 30.69 -52.95
CA GLU A 163 -16.54 30.74 -54.10
C GLU A 163 -17.11 29.95 -55.29
N SER A 164 -17.69 28.76 -55.04
CA SER A 164 -18.37 27.95 -56.06
C SER A 164 -19.56 28.68 -56.67
N GLU A 165 -20.42 29.31 -55.84
CA GLU A 165 -21.57 30.08 -56.34
C GLU A 165 -21.16 31.27 -57.19
N ILE A 166 -20.08 31.98 -56.79
CA ILE A 166 -19.50 33.06 -57.60
C ILE A 166 -18.99 32.49 -58.93
N GLY A 167 -18.27 31.37 -58.90
CA GLY A 167 -17.77 30.67 -60.09
C GLY A 167 -18.89 30.34 -61.08
N GLN A 168 -19.98 29.73 -60.60
CA GLN A 168 -21.15 29.41 -61.44
C GLN A 168 -21.79 30.66 -62.06
N LYS A 169 -21.90 31.76 -61.31
CA LYS A 169 -22.43 33.04 -61.82
C LYS A 169 -21.53 33.64 -62.90
N VAL A 170 -20.21 33.60 -62.70
CA VAL A 170 -19.24 34.08 -63.69
C VAL A 170 -19.30 33.23 -64.96
N GLU A 171 -19.38 31.91 -64.83
CA GLU A 171 -19.46 30.98 -65.97
C GLU A 171 -20.77 31.19 -66.77
N ALA A 172 -21.89 31.41 -66.10
CA ALA A 172 -23.16 31.75 -66.74
C ALA A 172 -23.09 33.11 -67.47
N ALA A 173 -22.47 34.13 -66.85
CA ALA A 173 -22.29 35.44 -67.47
C ALA A 173 -21.37 35.37 -68.70
N LEU A 174 -20.28 34.60 -68.62
CA LEU A 174 -19.37 34.35 -69.76
C LEU A 174 -20.09 33.63 -70.90
N SER A 175 -20.89 32.60 -70.58
CA SER A 175 -21.68 31.87 -71.58
C SER A 175 -22.67 32.78 -72.30
N LYS A 176 -23.34 33.66 -71.56
CA LYS A 176 -24.25 34.66 -72.14
C LYS A 176 -23.52 35.67 -73.02
N LEU A 177 -22.39 36.21 -72.55
CA LEU A 177 -21.60 37.16 -73.33
C LEU A 177 -21.06 36.52 -74.62
N LEU A 178 -20.68 35.24 -74.57
CA LEU A 178 -20.24 34.49 -75.74
C LEU A 178 -21.39 34.33 -76.75
N GLN A 179 -22.60 34.02 -76.28
CA GLN A 179 -23.78 33.95 -77.14
C GLN A 179 -24.09 35.31 -77.78
N ASP A 180 -24.11 36.39 -76.99
CA ASP A 180 -24.33 37.75 -77.47
C ASP A 180 -23.29 38.14 -78.54
N TYR A 181 -22.02 37.76 -78.34
CA TYR A 181 -20.95 37.96 -79.32
C TYR A 181 -21.21 37.18 -80.62
N GLN A 182 -21.60 35.91 -80.53
CA GLN A 182 -21.91 35.08 -81.71
C GLN A 182 -23.10 35.65 -82.50
N ASP A 183 -24.14 36.11 -81.80
CA ASP A 183 -25.32 36.72 -82.41
C ASP A 183 -24.97 38.04 -83.12
N LEU A 184 -24.13 38.88 -82.50
CA LEU A 184 -23.64 40.12 -83.10
C LEU A 184 -22.82 39.85 -84.38
N VAL A 185 -21.95 38.82 -84.37
CA VAL A 185 -21.18 38.41 -85.56
C VAL A 185 -22.13 37.99 -86.70
N LEU A 186 -23.20 37.25 -86.39
CA LEU A 186 -24.21 36.87 -87.38
C LEU A 186 -24.95 38.09 -87.95
N GLN A 187 -25.38 39.02 -87.09
CA GLN A 187 -26.03 40.26 -87.52
C GLN A 187 -25.13 41.08 -88.46
N ILE A 188 -23.85 41.27 -88.08
CA ILE A 188 -22.87 41.98 -88.92
C ILE A 188 -22.74 41.30 -90.29
N SER A 189 -22.71 39.96 -90.33
CA SER A 189 -22.68 39.19 -91.58
C SER A 189 -23.92 39.42 -92.45
N VAL A 190 -25.13 39.46 -91.85
CA VAL A 190 -26.38 39.74 -92.58
C VAL A 190 -26.36 41.16 -93.15
N SER A 191 -26.07 42.17 -92.32
CA SER A 191 -26.02 43.57 -92.77
C SER A 191 -24.94 43.78 -93.84
N SER A 192 -23.81 43.07 -93.77
CA SER A 192 -22.78 43.10 -94.81
C SER A 192 -23.32 42.59 -96.16
N LYS A 193 -24.09 41.50 -96.17
CA LYS A 193 -24.75 40.98 -97.39
C LYS A 193 -25.78 41.96 -97.94
N GLU A 194 -26.60 42.57 -97.09
CA GLU A 194 -27.58 43.58 -97.48
C GLU A 194 -26.92 44.81 -98.11
N LEU A 195 -25.84 45.31 -97.50
CA LEU A 195 -25.04 46.41 -98.05
C LEU A 195 -24.46 46.04 -99.43
N ALA A 196 -24.00 44.80 -99.61
CA ALA A 196 -23.52 44.32 -100.90
C ALA A 196 -24.63 44.30 -101.97
N MET A 197 -25.84 43.86 -101.61
CA MET A 197 -27.01 43.88 -102.51
C MET A 197 -27.41 45.31 -102.89
N LEU A 198 -27.49 46.22 -101.92
CA LEU A 198 -27.80 47.63 -102.18
C LEU A 198 -26.74 48.29 -103.08
N ARG A 199 -25.47 47.97 -102.85
CA ARG A 199 -24.38 48.46 -103.70
C ARG A 199 -24.55 48.01 -105.15
N ASN A 200 -24.86 46.73 -105.37
CA ASN A 200 -25.14 46.22 -106.71
C ASN A 200 -26.33 46.94 -107.38
N SER A 201 -27.41 47.19 -106.65
CA SER A 201 -28.58 47.93 -107.15
C SER A 201 -28.24 49.38 -107.50
N PHE A 202 -27.46 50.06 -106.67
CA PHE A 202 -26.98 51.41 -106.95
C PHE A 202 -26.12 51.45 -108.22
N ASP A 203 -25.16 50.52 -108.36
CA ASP A 203 -24.30 50.40 -109.55
C ASP A 203 -25.13 50.15 -110.83
N MET A 204 -26.21 49.37 -110.74
CA MET A 204 -27.14 49.14 -111.86
C MET A 204 -27.89 50.42 -112.26
N LEU A 205 -28.46 51.14 -111.29
CA LEU A 205 -29.14 52.41 -111.53
C LEU A 205 -28.19 53.48 -112.08
N GLU A 206 -26.94 53.52 -111.63
CA GLU A 206 -25.93 54.45 -112.13
C GLU A 206 -25.57 54.14 -113.60
N LYS A 207 -25.45 52.86 -113.96
CA LYS A 207 -25.32 52.41 -115.36
C LYS A 207 -26.54 52.81 -116.20
N GLU A 208 -27.76 52.63 -115.71
CA GLU A 208 -28.97 53.07 -116.41
C GLU A 208 -29.04 54.59 -116.57
N ASN A 209 -28.68 55.35 -115.53
CA ASN A 209 -28.66 56.81 -115.57
C ASN A 209 -27.61 57.34 -116.56
N THR A 210 -26.44 56.71 -116.64
CA THR A 210 -25.42 57.05 -117.64
C THR A 210 -25.88 56.72 -119.07
N VAL A 211 -26.58 55.61 -119.28
CA VAL A 211 -27.24 55.28 -120.57
C VAL A 211 -28.32 56.30 -120.91
N TYR A 212 -29.22 56.62 -119.98
CA TYR A 212 -30.28 57.62 -120.16
C TYR A 212 -29.71 59.01 -120.49
N LYS A 213 -28.67 59.46 -119.77
CA LYS A 213 -27.95 60.72 -120.08
C LYS A 213 -27.33 60.71 -121.48
N LYS A 214 -26.76 59.59 -121.94
CA LYS A 214 -26.27 59.43 -123.32
C LYS A 214 -27.41 59.52 -124.35
N SER A 215 -28.53 58.83 -124.13
CA SER A 215 -29.70 58.84 -125.02
C SER A 215 -30.36 60.22 -125.10
N ARG A 216 -30.51 60.93 -123.97
CA ARG A 216 -31.03 62.30 -123.92
C ARG A 216 -30.12 63.30 -124.64
N LYS A 217 -28.79 63.17 -124.52
CA LYS A 217 -27.83 63.96 -125.31
C LYS A 217 -27.98 63.71 -126.82
N LYS A 218 -28.31 62.47 -127.22
CA LYS A 218 -28.57 62.09 -128.61
C LYS A 218 -29.88 62.69 -129.15
N PHE A 219 -30.91 62.79 -128.30
CA PHE A 219 -32.21 63.36 -128.66
C PHE A 219 -32.21 64.90 -128.73
N MET A 220 -31.37 65.57 -127.93
CA MET A 220 -31.17 67.03 -127.95
C MET A 220 -30.18 67.51 -129.04
N ALA A 221 -29.69 66.59 -129.89
CA ALA A 221 -28.78 66.87 -131.01
C ALA A 221 -29.48 66.82 -132.39
N TYR A 222 -30.81 66.70 -132.40
CA TYR A 222 -31.70 66.94 -133.54
C TYR A 222 -32.44 68.26 -133.32
#